data_AF-A0A934F1C1-F1
#
_entry.id   AF-A0A934F1C1-F1
#
_cell.length_a   1.000
_cell.length_b   1.000
_cell.length_c   1.000
_cell.angle_alpha   90.00
_cell.angle_beta   90.00
_cell.angle_gamma   90.00
#
_symmetry.space_group_name_H-M   'P 1'
#
loop_
_entity.id
_entity.type
_entity.pdbx_description
1 polymer ?
#
loop_
_entity_poly.entity_id
_entity_poly.type
_entity_poly.pdbx_seq_one_letter_code
_entity_poly.pdbx_strand_id
1 'polypeptide(L)'
;MKSCKDIQSQLAGFAVGAFQEPECAEIERHLRDCPACHRELRALQRTGALLDATEPEDAPADLWLSIRRDIEAPKPVPARAPWWEMLFPARWPRLAYAGLAATAVIAVALLMTVSRLSPVGDDETQDFIVRHGLLAWNDPLSDKAALGVMLGRGEAGREMQ
;
A
#
# COMPACT_ATOMS: atom_id res chain seq x y z
N MET A 1 20.78 -4.85 43.56
CA MET A 1 22.21 -5.13 43.33
C MET A 1 22.27 -5.88 42.01
N LYS A 2 23.05 -5.41 41.02
CA LYS A 2 23.16 -6.09 39.71
C LYS A 2 23.64 -7.52 39.87
N SER A 3 23.12 -8.42 39.06
CA SER A 3 23.52 -9.82 39.08
C SER A 3 24.96 -9.96 38.57
N CYS A 4 25.63 -11.07 38.89
CA CYS A 4 26.97 -11.33 38.36
C CYS A 4 26.98 -11.31 36.82
N LYS A 5 25.95 -11.88 36.19
CA LYS A 5 25.82 -11.94 34.74
C LYS A 5 25.77 -10.55 34.10
N ASP A 6 25.06 -9.62 34.73
CA ASP A 6 24.95 -8.24 34.24
C ASP A 6 26.28 -7.50 34.37
N ILE A 7 27.02 -7.73 35.46
CA ILE A 7 28.33 -7.11 35.66
C ILE A 7 29.35 -7.67 34.68
N GLN A 8 29.38 -8.98 34.46
CA GLN A 8 30.31 -9.64 33.54
C GLN A 8 30.22 -9.10 32.11
N SER A 9 29.01 -8.83 31.60
CA SER A 9 28.84 -8.24 30.27
C SER A 9 29.34 -6.79 30.17
N GLN A 10 29.50 -6.10 31.30
CA GLN A 10 30.02 -4.73 31.38
C GLN A 10 31.52 -4.67 31.69
N LEU A 11 32.15 -5.74 32.21
CA LEU A 11 33.54 -5.70 32.67
C LEU A 11 34.55 -5.31 31.58
N ALA A 12 34.32 -5.72 30.33
CA ALA A 12 35.21 -5.36 29.21
C ALA A 12 35.18 -3.86 28.92
N GLY A 13 33.98 -3.26 28.86
CA GLY A 13 33.83 -1.81 28.70
C GLY A 13 34.38 -1.03 29.89
N PHE A 14 34.23 -1.58 31.10
CA PHE A 14 34.75 -0.98 32.32
C PHE A 14 36.29 -0.99 32.34
N ALA A 15 36.91 -2.08 31.89
CA ALA A 15 38.36 -2.19 31.80
C ALA A 15 39.01 -1.15 30.88
N VAL A 16 38.28 -0.67 29.86
CA VAL A 16 38.75 0.34 28.90
C VAL A 16 38.20 1.75 29.17
N GLY A 17 37.48 1.97 30.27
CA GLY A 17 36.93 3.28 30.63
C GLY A 17 35.76 3.77 29.77
N ALA A 18 34.94 2.85 29.22
CA ALA A 18 33.84 3.19 28.32
C ALA A 18 32.56 3.74 29.01
N PHE A 19 32.54 3.83 30.35
CA PHE A 19 31.36 4.19 31.13
C PHE A 19 31.52 5.52 31.86
N GLN A 20 30.39 6.13 32.23
CA GLN A 20 30.34 7.35 33.04
C GLN A 20 30.38 7.02 34.54
N GLU A 21 30.76 8.00 35.36
CA GLU A 21 30.86 7.89 36.83
C GLU A 21 29.74 7.10 37.56
N PRO A 22 28.43 7.34 37.30
CA PRO A 22 27.38 6.60 38.02
C PRO A 22 27.36 5.09 37.69
N GLU A 23 27.73 4.71 36.47
CA GLU A 23 27.77 3.33 36.02
C GLU A 23 29.01 2.63 36.61
N CYS A 24 30.15 3.33 36.64
CA CYS A 24 31.38 2.87 37.27
C CYS A 24 31.17 2.56 38.76
N ALA A 25 30.54 3.47 39.52
CA ALA A 25 30.28 3.29 40.94
C ALA A 25 29.44 2.03 41.23
N GLU A 26 28.49 1.70 40.35
CA GLU A 26 27.68 0.50 40.49
C GLU A 26 28.49 -0.78 40.29
N ILE A 27 29.36 -0.79 39.28
CA ILE A 27 30.26 -1.92 38.97
C ILE A 27 31.27 -2.12 40.09
N GLU A 28 31.91 -1.04 40.56
CA GLU A 28 32.88 -1.06 41.67
C GLU A 28 32.27 -1.61 42.96
N ARG A 29 31.03 -1.21 43.28
CA ARG A 29 30.31 -1.75 44.44
C ARG A 29 30.18 -3.26 44.35
N HIS A 30 29.81 -3.81 43.18
CA HIS A 30 29.72 -5.27 43.01
C HIS A 30 31.10 -5.95 43.10
N LEU A 31 32.14 -5.33 42.55
CA LEU A 31 33.50 -5.86 42.57
C LEU A 31 34.09 -5.98 43.99
N ARG A 32 33.65 -5.13 44.93
CA ARG A 32 34.02 -5.25 46.36
C ARG A 32 33.50 -6.54 46.99
N ASP A 33 32.31 -6.99 46.60
CA ASP A 33 31.62 -8.11 47.23
C ASP A 33 31.78 -9.43 46.44
N CYS A 34 32.16 -9.37 45.16
CA CYS A 34 32.25 -10.54 44.28
C CYS A 34 33.68 -10.83 43.80
N PRO A 35 34.39 -11.80 44.40
CA PRO A 35 35.75 -12.16 43.98
C PRO A 35 35.82 -12.80 42.60
N ALA A 36 34.72 -13.41 42.11
CA ALA A 36 34.67 -14.00 40.77
C ALA A 36 34.77 -12.91 39.68
N CYS A 37 33.91 -11.89 39.75
CA CYS A 37 33.94 -10.74 38.84
C CYS A 37 35.25 -9.97 38.94
N HIS A 38 35.85 -9.86 40.15
CA HIS A 38 37.16 -9.24 40.31
C HIS A 38 38.28 -10.02 39.60
N ARG A 39 38.27 -11.36 39.63
CA ARG A 39 39.25 -12.17 38.89
C ARG A 39 39.12 -11.99 37.38
N GLU A 40 37.88 -11.91 36.90
CA GLU A 40 37.59 -11.70 35.49
C GLU A 40 38.05 -10.32 35.01
N LEU A 41 37.78 -9.26 35.78
CA LEU A 41 38.31 -7.93 35.51
C LEU A 41 39.85 -7.93 35.42
N ARG A 42 40.54 -8.60 36.36
CA ARG A 42 42.00 -8.73 36.30
C ARG A 42 42.49 -9.53 35.09
N ALA A 43 41.72 -10.50 34.61
CA ALA A 43 42.05 -11.21 33.38
C ALA A 43 41.97 -10.26 32.18
N LEU A 44 40.89 -9.48 32.07
CA LEU A 44 40.70 -8.49 31.02
C LEU A 44 41.80 -7.41 31.03
N GLN A 45 42.13 -6.86 32.20
CA GLN A 45 43.19 -5.87 32.35
C GLN A 45 44.56 -6.41 31.95
N ARG A 46 44.86 -7.67 32.27
CA ARG A 46 46.11 -8.32 31.82
C ARG A 46 46.16 -8.46 30.31
N THR A 47 45.03 -8.82 29.67
CA THR A 47 44.95 -8.86 28.22
C THR A 47 45.15 -7.47 27.61
N GLY A 48 44.53 -6.43 28.17
CA GLY A 48 44.73 -5.04 27.76
C GLY A 48 46.20 -4.63 27.84
N ALA A 49 46.88 -4.92 28.96
CA ALA A 49 48.30 -4.62 29.12
C ALA A 49 49.20 -5.33 28.10
N LEU A 50 48.84 -6.53 27.64
CA LEU A 50 49.56 -7.22 26.55
C LEU A 50 49.36 -6.53 25.20
N LEU A 51 48.18 -5.97 24.95
CA LEU A 51 47.89 -5.21 23.73
C LEU A 51 48.62 -3.87 23.76
N ASP A 52 48.62 -3.17 24.91
CA ASP A 52 49.32 -1.89 25.08
C ASP A 52 50.85 -2.01 24.94
N ALA A 53 51.40 -3.20 25.15
CA ALA A 53 52.81 -3.50 24.93
C ALA A 53 53.18 -3.63 23.44
N THR A 54 52.19 -3.62 22.55
CA THR A 54 52.41 -3.69 21.10
C THR A 54 52.67 -2.30 20.54
N GLU A 55 53.70 -2.15 19.71
CA GLU A 55 53.99 -0.88 19.02
C GLU A 55 52.82 -0.54 18.07
N PRO A 56 52.18 0.64 18.22
CA PRO A 56 51.18 1.09 17.27
C PRO A 56 51.82 1.31 15.90
N GLU A 57 51.20 0.80 14.84
CA GLU A 57 51.59 1.14 13.48
C GLU A 57 51.00 2.50 13.11
N ASP A 58 51.80 3.34 12.45
CA ASP A 58 51.32 4.62 11.95
C ASP A 58 50.23 4.42 10.90
N ALA A 59 49.07 5.03 11.14
CA ALA A 59 47.98 4.99 10.17
C ALA A 59 48.36 5.82 8.92
N PRO A 60 47.96 5.38 7.70
CA PRO A 60 48.13 6.20 6.50
C PRO A 60 47.46 7.58 6.66
N ALA A 61 48.14 8.64 6.20
CA ALA A 61 47.66 10.01 6.35
C ALA A 61 46.24 10.22 5.76
N ASP A 62 45.92 9.49 4.69
CA ASP A 62 44.63 9.59 3.99
C ASP A 62 43.54 8.68 4.58
N LEU A 63 43.84 7.84 5.58
CA LEU A 63 42.89 6.88 6.13
C LEU A 63 41.65 7.58 6.72
N TRP A 64 41.85 8.66 7.48
CA TRP A 64 40.74 9.40 8.05
C TRP A 64 39.88 10.07 6.97
N LEU A 65 40.51 10.61 5.91
CA LEU A 65 39.81 11.20 4.79
C LEU A 65 38.98 10.15 4.04
N SER A 66 39.50 8.94 3.83
CA SER A 66 38.75 7.85 3.18
C SER A 66 37.56 7.41 4.03
N ILE A 67 37.76 7.22 5.34
CA ILE A 67 36.68 6.81 6.27
C ILE A 67 35.59 7.89 6.30
N ARG A 68 35.98 9.16 6.43
CA ARG A 68 35.04 10.28 6.45
C ARG A 68 34.20 10.34 5.17
N ARG A 69 34.85 10.19 4.01
CA ARG A 69 34.16 10.16 2.72
C ARG A 69 33.15 9.04 2.65
N ASP A 70 33.48 7.85 3.15
CA ASP A 70 32.59 6.69 3.11
C ASP A 70 31.39 6.83 4.08
N ILE A 71 31.59 7.52 5.21
CA ILE A 71 30.51 7.85 6.17
C ILE A 71 29.60 8.94 5.61
N GLU A 72 30.16 9.97 4.98
CA GLU A 72 29.42 11.09 4.40
C GLU A 72 28.80 10.74 3.03
N ALA A 73 29.32 9.71 2.35
CA ALA A 73 28.80 9.27 1.06
C ALA A 73 27.32 8.91 1.21
N PRO A 74 26.43 9.53 0.42
CA PRO A 74 25.03 9.18 0.44
C PRO A 74 24.92 7.71 0.03
N LYS A 75 24.58 6.84 1.00
CA LYS A 75 24.22 5.46 0.69
C LYS A 75 23.11 5.50 -0.35
N PRO A 76 23.23 4.81 -1.48
CA PRO A 76 22.11 4.69 -2.40
C PRO A 76 20.99 3.99 -1.63
N VAL A 77 20.04 4.79 -1.14
CA VAL A 77 18.77 4.27 -0.66
C VAL A 77 18.15 3.64 -1.90
N PRO A 78 17.85 2.32 -1.91
CA PRO A 78 17.17 1.75 -3.06
C PRO A 78 15.94 2.61 -3.29
N ALA A 79 15.87 3.23 -4.47
CA ALA A 79 14.75 4.08 -4.83
C ALA A 79 13.51 3.24 -4.56
N ARG A 80 12.71 3.63 -3.56
CA ARG A 80 11.47 2.93 -3.26
C ARG A 80 10.68 2.98 -4.54
N ALA A 81 10.47 1.81 -5.15
CA ALA A 81 9.65 1.70 -6.34
C ALA A 81 8.35 2.45 -6.02
N PRO A 82 7.97 3.42 -6.86
CA PRO A 82 6.82 4.23 -6.56
C PRO A 82 5.60 3.33 -6.38
N TRP A 83 4.78 3.64 -5.37
CA TRP A 83 3.64 2.80 -4.94
C TRP A 83 2.70 2.39 -6.08
N TRP A 84 2.63 3.18 -7.16
CA TRP A 84 1.85 2.83 -8.36
C TRP A 84 2.40 1.60 -9.10
N GLU A 85 3.70 1.32 -9.08
CA GLU A 85 4.27 0.11 -9.69
C GLU A 85 3.84 -1.17 -8.94
N MET A 86 3.49 -1.02 -7.66
CA MET A 86 2.91 -2.09 -6.86
C MET A 86 1.41 -2.30 -7.17
N LEU A 87 0.71 -1.25 -7.62
CA LEU A 87 -0.70 -1.30 -8.00
C LEU A 87 -0.92 -1.77 -9.44
N PHE A 88 -0.01 -1.47 -10.35
CA PHE A 88 -0.11 -1.84 -11.76
C PHE A 88 0.99 -2.84 -12.13
N PRO A 89 0.95 -4.09 -11.64
CA PRO A 89 1.93 -5.09 -12.02
C PRO A 89 1.93 -5.25 -13.55
N ALA A 90 3.13 -5.40 -14.14
CA ALA A 90 3.40 -5.44 -15.59
C ALA A 90 2.60 -6.50 -16.41
N ARG A 91 1.72 -7.26 -15.76
CA ARG A 91 0.81 -8.27 -16.34
C ARG A 91 -0.62 -7.77 -16.51
N TRP A 92 -0.97 -6.57 -16.03
CA TRP A 92 -2.27 -5.93 -16.21
C TRP A 92 -2.77 -5.76 -17.65
N PRO A 93 -1.95 -5.55 -18.70
CA PRO A 93 -2.50 -5.47 -20.06
C PRO A 93 -3.16 -6.79 -20.49
N ARG A 94 -2.76 -7.94 -19.93
CA ARG A 94 -3.42 -9.24 -20.22
C ARG A 94 -4.77 -9.39 -19.52
N LEU A 95 -4.97 -8.75 -18.37
CA LEU A 95 -6.24 -8.74 -17.63
C LEU A 95 -7.24 -7.74 -18.21
N ALA A 96 -6.77 -6.66 -18.84
CA ALA A 96 -7.62 -5.70 -19.53
C ALA A 96 -8.41 -6.35 -20.71
N TYR A 97 -7.78 -7.26 -21.46
CA TYR A 97 -8.47 -8.02 -22.51
C TYR A 97 -9.51 -9.02 -21.96
N ALA A 98 -9.27 -9.59 -20.78
CA ALA A 98 -10.23 -10.48 -20.13
C ALA A 98 -11.49 -9.73 -19.66
N GLY A 99 -11.35 -8.48 -19.20
CA GLY A 99 -12.47 -7.62 -18.82
C GLY A 99 -13.39 -7.28 -19.99
N LEU A 100 -12.82 -6.97 -21.16
CA LEU A 100 -13.59 -6.68 -22.38
C LEU A 100 -14.39 -7.90 -22.88
N ALA A 101 -13.81 -9.10 -22.79
CA ALA A 101 -14.49 -10.33 -23.19
C ALA A 101 -15.67 -10.66 -22.25
N ALA A 102 -15.52 -10.44 -20.95
CA ALA A 102 -16.57 -10.71 -19.97
C ALA A 102 -17.80 -9.80 -20.15
N THR A 103 -17.59 -8.50 -20.43
CA THR A 103 -18.71 -7.57 -20.67
C THR A 103 -19.49 -7.90 -21.93
N ALA A 104 -18.80 -8.33 -23.01
CA ALA A 104 -19.45 -8.78 -24.23
C ALA A 104 -20.31 -10.03 -24.00
N VAL A 105 -19.80 -11.01 -23.24
CA VAL A 105 -20.56 -12.23 -22.90
C VAL A 105 -21.80 -11.90 -22.07
N ILE A 106 -21.69 -11.02 -21.08
CA ILE A 106 -22.84 -10.60 -20.27
C ILE A 106 -23.88 -9.87 -21.13
N ALA A 107 -23.47 -8.98 -22.03
CA ALA A 107 -24.39 -8.27 -22.93
C ALA A 107 -25.16 -9.23 -23.85
N VAL A 108 -24.47 -10.23 -24.42
CA VAL A 108 -25.09 -11.26 -25.27
C VAL A 108 -26.05 -12.15 -24.47
N ALA A 109 -25.66 -12.57 -23.26
CA ALA A 109 -26.51 -13.35 -22.38
C ALA A 109 -27.78 -12.58 -21.99
N LEU A 110 -27.65 -11.28 -21.70
CA LEU A 110 -28.78 -10.39 -21.38
C LEU A 110 -29.72 -10.22 -22.59
N LEU A 111 -29.16 -10.06 -23.79
CA LEU A 111 -29.94 -9.97 -25.02
C LEU A 111 -30.70 -11.28 -25.31
N MET A 112 -30.07 -12.42 -25.07
CA MET A 112 -30.70 -13.73 -25.21
C MET A 112 -31.80 -13.98 -24.17
N THR A 113 -31.65 -13.53 -22.93
CA THR A 113 -32.71 -13.66 -21.93
C THR A 113 -33.89 -12.74 -22.20
N VAL A 114 -33.66 -11.49 -22.62
CA VAL A 114 -34.74 -10.55 -22.98
C VAL A 114 -35.54 -11.05 -24.18
N SER A 115 -34.87 -11.61 -25.20
CA SER A 115 -35.57 -12.18 -26.37
C SER A 115 -36.37 -13.45 -26.04
N ARG A 116 -35.94 -14.24 -25.06
CA ARG A 116 -36.71 -15.39 -24.54
C ARG A 116 -37.92 -14.97 -23.71
N LEU A 117 -37.85 -13.79 -23.09
CA LEU A 117 -38.90 -13.22 -22.23
C LEU A 117 -39.91 -12.37 -23.00
N SER A 118 -39.69 -12.09 -24.29
CA SER A 118 -40.72 -11.49 -25.14
C SER A 118 -41.91 -12.46 -25.20
N PRO A 119 -43.02 -12.16 -24.52
CA PRO A 119 -44.22 -12.96 -24.71
C PRO A 119 -44.65 -12.73 -26.15
N VAL A 120 -44.78 -13.82 -26.91
CA VAL A 120 -45.57 -13.80 -28.15
C VAL A 120 -46.95 -13.32 -27.72
N GLY A 121 -47.22 -12.03 -27.94
CA GLY A 121 -48.52 -11.42 -27.63
C GLY A 121 -49.59 -12.23 -28.34
N ASP A 122 -50.52 -12.73 -27.54
CA ASP A 122 -51.76 -13.37 -27.96
C ASP A 122 -52.41 -12.55 -29.08
N ASP A 123 -52.70 -13.21 -30.21
CA ASP A 123 -53.30 -12.62 -31.42
C ASP A 123 -54.53 -11.74 -31.10
N GLU A 124 -55.26 -12.11 -30.04
CA GLU A 124 -56.43 -11.41 -29.51
C GLU A 124 -56.11 -10.00 -28.95
N THR A 125 -55.00 -9.81 -28.23
CA THR A 125 -54.62 -8.46 -27.75
C THR A 125 -54.12 -7.57 -28.87
N GLN A 126 -53.50 -8.12 -29.91
CA GLN A 126 -53.10 -7.36 -31.10
C GLN A 126 -54.32 -6.90 -31.91
N ASP A 127 -55.31 -7.77 -32.12
CA ASP A 127 -56.57 -7.39 -32.80
C ASP A 127 -57.33 -6.31 -32.03
N PHE A 128 -57.37 -6.40 -30.69
CA PHE A 128 -58.00 -5.38 -29.86
C PHE A 128 -57.35 -4.00 -30.02
N ILE A 129 -56.02 -3.90 -29.98
CA ILE A 129 -55.30 -2.62 -30.12
C ILE A 129 -55.51 -2.02 -31.50
N VAL A 130 -55.47 -2.84 -32.57
CA VAL A 130 -55.67 -2.38 -33.95
C VAL A 130 -57.10 -1.89 -34.15
N ARG A 131 -58.09 -2.64 -33.68
CA ARG A 131 -59.51 -2.26 -33.81
C ARG A 131 -59.85 -1.02 -33.01
N HIS A 132 -59.28 -0.87 -31.81
CA HIS A 132 -59.48 0.32 -31.01
C HIS A 132 -58.86 1.57 -31.65
N GLY A 133 -57.68 1.44 -32.28
CA GLY A 133 -57.04 2.53 -33.03
C GLY A 133 -57.86 3.01 -34.23
N LEU A 134 -58.50 2.09 -34.96
CA LEU A 134 -59.37 2.44 -36.08
C LEU A 134 -60.65 3.15 -35.63
N LEU A 135 -61.21 2.77 -34.46
CA LEU A 135 -62.37 3.47 -33.89
C LEU A 135 -62.00 4.85 -33.35
N ALA A 136 -60.81 4.99 -32.73
CA ALA A 136 -60.34 6.27 -32.20
C ALA A 136 -60.14 7.35 -33.29
N TRP A 137 -59.87 6.94 -34.53
CA TRP A 137 -59.74 7.86 -35.67
C TRP A 137 -61.04 8.56 -36.06
N ASN A 138 -62.20 7.97 -35.74
CA ASN A 138 -63.49 8.53 -36.14
C ASN A 138 -64.06 9.53 -35.13
N ASP A 139 -63.48 9.60 -33.91
CA ASP A 139 -63.86 10.55 -32.86
C ASP A 139 -62.61 11.19 -32.19
N PRO A 140 -61.72 11.84 -32.96
CA PRO A 140 -60.41 12.28 -32.48
C PRO A 140 -60.49 13.35 -31.38
N LEU A 141 -61.64 14.02 -31.22
CA LEU A 141 -61.86 15.05 -30.20
C LEU A 141 -62.40 14.50 -28.87
N SER A 142 -62.89 13.25 -28.83
CA SER A 142 -63.29 12.60 -27.56
C SER A 142 -62.10 12.00 -26.83
N ASP A 143 -61.01 11.70 -27.55
CA ASP A 143 -59.81 11.13 -26.94
C ASP A 143 -58.89 12.25 -26.39
N LYS A 144 -58.73 12.27 -25.07
CA LYS A 144 -57.84 13.20 -24.37
C LYS A 144 -56.37 13.01 -24.79
N ALA A 145 -55.99 11.80 -25.23
CA ALA A 145 -54.62 11.53 -25.67
C ALA A 145 -54.31 12.20 -27.02
N ALA A 146 -55.23 12.12 -27.99
CA ALA A 146 -55.07 12.78 -29.29
C ALA A 146 -55.06 14.32 -29.17
N LEU A 147 -55.91 14.89 -28.31
CA LEU A 147 -55.91 16.32 -27.98
C LEU A 147 -54.57 16.82 -27.44
N GLY A 148 -53.91 16.03 -26.58
CA GLY A 148 -52.60 16.39 -26.01
C GLY A 148 -51.51 16.51 -27.08
N VAL A 149 -51.49 15.63 -28.07
CA VAL A 149 -50.50 15.64 -29.16
C VAL A 149 -50.72 16.83 -30.11
N MET A 150 -51.98 17.16 -30.42
CA MET A 150 -52.26 18.31 -31.31
C MET A 150 -51.96 19.65 -30.63
N LEU A 151 -52.28 19.82 -29.35
CA LEU A 151 -52.00 21.05 -28.61
C LEU A 151 -50.50 21.22 -28.34
N GLY A 152 -49.79 20.14 -27.98
CA GLY A 152 -48.33 20.18 -27.76
C GLY A 152 -47.51 20.53 -29.00
N ARG A 153 -48.05 20.35 -30.21
CA ARG A 153 -47.37 20.68 -31.47
C ARG A 153 -47.50 22.17 -31.86
N GLY A 154 -48.43 22.91 -31.27
CA GLY A 154 -48.64 24.34 -31.54
C GLY A 154 -47.67 25.28 -30.81
N GLU A 155 -47.00 24.80 -29.75
CA GLU A 155 -46.09 25.59 -28.93
C GLU A 155 -44.63 25.55 -29.44
N ALA A 156 -44.23 24.47 -30.10
CA ALA A 156 -42.87 24.31 -30.64
C ALA A 156 -42.59 25.09 -31.95
N GLY A 157 -43.60 25.72 -32.56
CA GLY A 157 -43.45 26.44 -33.83
C GLY A 157 -43.28 27.96 -33.72
N ARG A 158 -43.28 28.53 -32.51
CA ARG A 158 -43.34 29.99 -32.28
C ARG A 158 -42.04 30.63 -31.77
N GLU A 159 -40.96 29.86 -31.58
CA GLU A 159 -39.65 30.36 -31.14
C GLU A 159 -38.60 30.49 -32.27
N MET A 160 -38.99 30.38 -33.54
CA MET A 160 -38.09 30.53 -34.70
C MET A 160 -38.59 31.54 -35.74
N GLN A 161 -39.00 32.74 -35.31
CA GLN A 161 -39.08 33.90 -36.20
C GLN A 161 -38.71 35.20 -35.49
#